data_AF-A0A7C6HUG1-F1
#
_entry.id   AF-A0A7C6HUG1-F1
#
_cell.length_a   1.000
_cell.length_b   1.000
_cell.length_c   1.000
_cell.angle_alpha   90.00
_cell.angle_beta   90.00
_cell.angle_gamma   90.00
#
_symmetry.space_group_name_H-M   'P 1'
#
loop_
_entity.id
_entity.type
_entity.pdbx_description
1 polymer ?
#
loop_
_entity_poly.entity_id
_entity_poly.type
_entity_poly.pdbx_seq_one_letter_code
_entity_poly.pdbx_strand_id
1 'polypeptide(L)'
;MKRAGIILSLSILMFLMSFSVCFAAGLQLLDSYPRNGSDDSTLENVVVKLYFNEDVSAEEVQAANKGAFKFTDEEGNELPLRILYPKNKDEIWVLVNQRLESDSQYKLEISSDLRVPNGDTLGEDQTVEFKTRNTSTDTTVNMALMGIMMVGMIIFTSISTKRALKKEEAKKTEEQKINPYKVAKETGKPVETIVAKTEKQKQKAKARAERRNRKLASQDGKSEEEKNDNGNKRVKGPRPISAAGSTYVTGRKAKAEKERELAAAKAAAKAAAGTTRPKGTKGKNRNKKAKKRK
;
A
#
# COMPACT_ATOMS: atom_id res chain seq x y z
N MET A 1 -60.21 60.68 40.74
CA MET A 1 -58.87 60.04 40.56
C MET A 1 -58.67 58.76 41.38
N LYS A 2 -59.05 58.69 42.67
CA LYS A 2 -58.79 57.51 43.52
C LYS A 2 -59.45 56.20 43.02
N ARG A 3 -60.68 56.24 42.50
CA ARG A 3 -61.40 55.04 42.02
C ARG A 3 -60.92 54.51 40.68
N ALA A 4 -60.53 55.40 39.76
CA ALA A 4 -60.01 55.02 38.45
C ALA A 4 -58.63 54.35 38.55
N GLY A 5 -57.77 54.81 39.46
CA GLY A 5 -56.47 54.17 39.74
C GLY A 5 -56.62 52.76 40.32
N ILE A 6 -57.61 52.55 41.20
CA ILE A 6 -57.91 51.23 41.77
C ILE A 6 -58.41 50.25 40.70
N ILE A 7 -59.27 50.72 39.78
CA ILE A 7 -59.79 49.88 38.69
C ILE A 7 -58.65 49.51 37.71
N LEU A 8 -57.80 50.48 37.36
CA LEU A 8 -56.64 50.25 36.51
C LEU A 8 -55.67 49.24 37.16
N SER A 9 -55.33 49.41 38.44
CA SER A 9 -54.44 48.49 39.15
C SER A 9 -55.03 47.09 39.28
N LEU A 10 -56.35 46.97 39.51
CA LEU A 10 -57.02 45.67 39.63
C LEU A 10 -57.07 44.95 38.27
N SER A 11 -57.28 45.68 37.17
CA SER A 11 -57.26 45.10 35.81
C SER A 11 -55.88 44.61 35.40
N ILE A 12 -54.81 45.35 35.74
CA ILE A 12 -53.43 44.93 35.51
C ILE A 12 -53.08 43.71 36.37
N LEU A 13 -53.52 43.68 37.63
CA LEU A 13 -53.30 42.54 38.52
C LEU A 13 -54.02 41.27 38.02
N MET A 14 -55.27 41.40 37.55
CA MET A 14 -56.01 40.30 36.94
C MET A 14 -55.33 39.80 35.65
N PHE A 15 -54.79 40.71 34.83
CA PHE A 15 -54.05 40.34 33.62
C PHE A 15 -52.75 39.60 33.97
N LEU A 16 -52.00 40.07 34.97
CA LEU A 16 -50.77 39.43 35.46
C LEU A 16 -51.03 38.06 36.11
N MET A 17 -52.15 37.89 36.82
CA MET A 17 -52.53 36.61 37.43
C MET A 17 -53.15 35.61 36.43
N SER A 18 -53.54 36.07 35.23
CA SER A 18 -54.10 35.20 34.19
C SER A 18 -53.02 34.44 33.40
N PHE A 19 -51.75 34.87 33.48
CA PHE A 19 -50.62 34.11 32.96
C PHE A 19 -50.06 33.19 34.06
N SER A 20 -50.81 32.16 34.44
CA SER A 20 -50.21 31.00 35.08
C SER A 20 -49.34 30.30 34.03
N VAL A 21 -48.08 30.74 33.90
CA VAL A 21 -47.08 30.01 33.10
C VAL A 21 -46.77 28.75 33.90
N CYS A 22 -47.61 27.73 33.72
CA CYS A 22 -47.36 26.39 34.22
C CYS A 22 -46.17 25.86 33.41
N PHE A 23 -44.96 26.05 33.93
CA PHE A 23 -43.79 25.31 33.51
C PHE A 23 -43.99 23.86 33.97
N ALA A 24 -44.80 23.10 33.23
CA ALA A 24 -44.67 21.66 33.22
C ALA A 24 -43.26 21.35 32.71
N ALA A 25 -42.56 20.41 33.35
CA ALA A 25 -41.32 19.89 32.80
C ALA A 25 -41.69 19.15 31.50
N GLY A 26 -41.60 19.84 30.37
CA GLY A 26 -41.97 19.30 29.06
C GLY A 26 -40.99 18.24 28.57
N LEU A 27 -41.18 17.79 27.34
CA LEU A 27 -40.29 16.87 26.66
C LEU A 27 -38.85 17.40 26.65
N GLN A 28 -37.89 16.57 27.06
CA GLN A 28 -36.48 16.89 27.11
C GLN A 28 -35.65 15.78 26.47
N LEU A 29 -34.66 16.18 25.67
CA LEU A 29 -33.58 15.29 25.25
C LEU A 29 -32.60 15.14 26.43
N LEU A 30 -32.39 13.91 26.87
CA LEU A 30 -31.51 13.56 27.97
C LEU A 30 -30.07 13.30 27.50
N ASP A 31 -29.92 12.54 26.41
CA ASP A 31 -28.62 12.18 25.86
C ASP A 31 -28.74 11.86 24.37
N SER A 32 -27.58 11.76 23.70
CA SER A 32 -27.47 11.34 22.31
C SER A 32 -26.25 10.45 22.08
N TYR A 33 -26.36 9.56 21.10
CA TYR A 33 -25.23 8.81 20.57
C TYR A 33 -25.21 8.94 19.04
N PRO A 34 -24.13 9.43 18.40
CA PRO A 34 -22.92 9.96 19.01
C PRO A 34 -23.19 11.12 19.97
N ARG A 35 -22.33 11.28 20.99
CA ARG A 35 -22.49 12.38 21.95
C ARG A 35 -22.24 13.71 21.26
N ASN A 36 -22.96 14.74 21.70
CA ASN A 36 -22.71 16.10 21.23
C ASN A 36 -21.25 16.50 21.48
N GLY A 37 -20.55 16.94 20.43
CA GLY A 37 -19.13 17.26 20.41
C GLY A 37 -18.16 16.08 20.26
N SER A 38 -18.63 14.86 20.00
CA SER A 38 -17.75 13.69 19.81
C SER A 38 -16.97 13.73 18.49
N ASP A 39 -15.80 13.07 18.43
CA ASP A 39 -14.88 13.07 17.28
C ASP A 39 -14.51 11.67 16.75
N ASP A 40 -15.13 10.63 17.30
CA ASP A 40 -14.81 9.22 17.02
C ASP A 40 -15.91 8.49 16.24
N SER A 41 -16.83 9.22 15.62
CA SER A 41 -17.99 8.64 14.94
C SER A 41 -17.62 7.80 13.71
N THR A 42 -18.37 6.73 13.49
CA THR A 42 -18.18 5.82 12.35
C THR A 42 -18.63 6.45 11.03
N LEU A 43 -18.07 5.97 9.91
CA LEU A 43 -18.37 6.49 8.56
C LEU A 43 -19.60 5.87 7.90
N GLU A 44 -19.90 4.62 8.26
CA GLU A 44 -20.93 3.80 7.62
C GLU A 44 -22.05 3.50 8.61
N ASN A 45 -23.28 3.43 8.10
CA ASN A 45 -24.49 3.10 8.87
C ASN A 45 -24.66 3.98 10.12
N VAL A 46 -24.46 5.29 9.95
CA VAL A 46 -24.56 6.24 11.06
C VAL A 46 -26.00 6.32 11.51
N VAL A 47 -26.20 5.97 12.78
CA VAL A 47 -27.48 6.08 13.49
C VAL A 47 -27.25 7.02 14.66
N VAL A 48 -27.93 8.16 14.64
CA VAL A 48 -28.01 9.06 15.79
C VAL A 48 -29.14 8.57 16.68
N LYS A 49 -28.80 8.06 17.86
CA LYS A 49 -29.76 7.64 18.88
C LYS A 49 -30.02 8.82 19.81
N LEU A 50 -31.28 9.11 20.02
CA LEU A 50 -31.76 10.19 20.87
C LEU A 50 -32.53 9.57 22.04
N TYR A 51 -32.21 10.00 23.25
CA TYR A 51 -32.82 9.51 24.49
C TYR A 51 -33.64 10.63 25.11
N PHE A 52 -34.92 10.38 25.39
CA PHE A 52 -35.84 11.38 25.94
C PHE A 52 -36.32 10.98 27.33
N ASN A 53 -36.92 11.94 28.05
CA ASN A 53 -37.56 11.69 29.33
C ASN A 53 -38.96 11.06 29.23
N GLU A 54 -39.57 11.02 28.05
CA GLU A 54 -40.97 10.62 27.81
C GLU A 54 -41.13 9.67 26.60
N ASP A 55 -42.33 9.09 26.42
CA ASP A 55 -42.67 8.22 25.29
C ASP A 55 -42.82 9.05 24.00
N VAL A 56 -41.82 8.94 23.12
CA VAL A 56 -41.71 9.62 21.83
C VAL A 56 -42.03 8.69 20.65
N SER A 57 -42.35 7.42 20.93
CA SER A 57 -42.44 6.35 19.94
C SER A 57 -43.87 6.03 19.46
N ALA A 58 -44.89 6.60 20.09
CA ALA A 58 -46.27 6.24 19.81
C ALA A 58 -46.69 6.59 18.36
N GLU A 59 -47.36 5.66 17.68
CA GLU A 59 -47.72 5.74 16.26
C GLU A 59 -48.52 7.00 15.89
N GLU A 60 -49.33 7.51 16.82
CA GLU A 60 -50.20 8.68 16.63
C GLU A 60 -49.41 9.97 16.35
N VAL A 61 -48.22 10.12 16.96
CA VAL A 61 -47.39 11.33 16.80
C VAL A 61 -46.29 11.17 15.75
N GLN A 62 -45.98 9.94 15.32
CA GLN A 62 -44.91 9.67 14.35
C GLN A 62 -45.10 10.43 13.04
N ALA A 63 -46.34 10.52 12.54
CA ALA A 63 -46.64 11.22 11.28
C ALA A 63 -46.35 12.72 11.37
N ALA A 64 -46.67 13.35 12.51
CA ALA A 64 -46.39 14.76 12.76
C ALA A 64 -44.88 15.02 12.91
N ASN A 65 -44.17 14.09 13.54
CA ASN A 65 -42.75 14.23 13.86
C ASN A 65 -41.80 13.93 12.69
N LYS A 66 -42.30 13.48 11.52
CA LYS A 66 -41.46 13.14 10.35
C LYS A 66 -40.57 14.29 9.87
N GLY A 67 -41.04 15.53 10.00
CA GLY A 67 -40.31 16.73 9.59
C GLY A 67 -39.48 17.38 10.69
N ALA A 68 -39.47 16.81 11.90
CA ALA A 68 -38.82 17.42 13.06
C ALA A 68 -37.29 17.25 13.07
N PHE A 69 -36.73 16.49 12.13
CA PHE A 69 -35.30 16.16 12.11
C PHE A 69 -34.67 16.61 10.80
N LYS A 70 -33.52 17.29 10.91
CA LYS A 70 -32.68 17.67 9.77
C LYS A 70 -31.24 17.33 10.04
N PHE A 71 -30.58 16.68 9.10
CA PHE A 71 -29.19 16.29 9.24
C PHE A 71 -28.38 17.00 8.15
N THR A 72 -27.39 17.79 8.54
CA THR A 72 -26.57 18.61 7.64
C THR A 72 -25.10 18.29 7.77
N ASP A 73 -24.35 18.46 6.68
CA ASP A 73 -22.89 18.45 6.67
C ASP A 73 -22.28 19.80 7.07
N GLU A 74 -20.94 19.91 7.00
CA GLU A 74 -20.19 21.14 7.27
C GLU A 74 -20.56 22.31 6.34
N GLU A 75 -20.96 21.98 5.12
CA GLU A 75 -21.32 22.96 4.08
C GLU A 75 -22.78 23.43 4.22
N GLY A 76 -23.56 22.76 5.08
CA GLY A 76 -24.99 23.02 5.29
C GLY A 76 -25.90 22.29 4.31
N ASN A 77 -25.39 21.32 3.55
CA ASN A 77 -26.21 20.48 2.68
C ASN A 77 -27.00 19.47 3.52
N GLU A 78 -28.31 19.40 3.30
CA GLU A 78 -29.18 18.42 3.94
C GLU A 78 -28.95 17.01 3.35
N LEU A 79 -28.69 16.04 4.23
CA LEU A 79 -28.49 14.64 3.85
C LEU A 79 -29.77 13.82 4.07
N PRO A 80 -30.01 12.78 3.24
CA PRO A 80 -31.19 11.95 3.36
C PRO A 80 -31.16 11.09 4.63
N LEU A 81 -32.20 11.23 5.46
CA LEU A 81 -32.37 10.49 6.71
C LEU A 81 -33.62 9.61 6.71
N ARG A 82 -33.66 8.67 7.65
CA ARG A 82 -34.83 7.85 7.97
C ARG A 82 -34.98 7.79 9.49
N ILE A 83 -36.15 8.15 9.96
CA ILE A 83 -36.51 8.06 11.38
C ILE A 83 -36.98 6.64 11.68
N LEU A 84 -36.45 6.06 12.74
CA LEU A 84 -36.75 4.72 13.21
C LEU A 84 -37.21 4.83 14.67
N TYR A 85 -38.30 4.14 14.98
CA TYR A 85 -38.84 4.03 16.33
C TYR A 85 -38.49 2.62 16.85
N PRO A 86 -37.49 2.48 17.73
CA PRO A 86 -37.14 1.20 18.33
C PRO A 86 -38.26 0.72 19.27
N LYS A 87 -38.10 -0.47 19.85
CA LYS A 87 -39.05 -0.98 20.85
C LYS A 87 -39.05 -0.15 22.15
N ASN A 88 -37.94 0.53 22.42
CA ASN A 88 -37.80 1.44 23.54
C ASN A 88 -38.57 2.71 23.22
N LYS A 89 -39.44 3.12 24.14
CA LYS A 89 -40.44 4.15 23.90
C LYS A 89 -39.89 5.56 24.02
N ASP A 90 -38.85 5.69 24.81
CA ASP A 90 -38.07 6.86 25.15
C ASP A 90 -36.94 7.16 24.15
N GLU A 91 -36.90 6.43 23.03
CA GLU A 91 -35.82 6.54 22.04
C GLU A 91 -36.33 6.86 20.64
N ILE A 92 -35.58 7.70 19.92
CA ILE A 92 -35.69 7.86 18.46
C ILE A 92 -34.33 7.62 17.84
N TRP A 93 -34.30 6.82 16.77
CA TRP A 93 -33.08 6.55 16.02
C TRP A 93 -33.17 7.22 14.65
N VAL A 94 -32.25 8.13 14.36
CA VAL A 94 -32.14 8.81 13.07
C VAL A 94 -31.03 8.15 12.26
N LEU A 95 -31.42 7.36 11.27
CA LEU A 95 -30.50 6.69 10.36
C LEU A 95 -30.19 7.60 9.17
N VAL A 96 -28.91 7.84 8.91
CA VAL A 96 -28.46 8.55 7.70
C VAL A 96 -28.28 7.53 6.57
N ASN A 97 -29.02 7.70 5.46
CA ASN A 97 -29.03 6.75 4.34
C ASN A 97 -27.88 6.98 3.35
N GLN A 98 -26.73 7.40 3.84
CA GLN A 98 -25.55 7.67 3.04
C GLN A 98 -24.28 7.43 3.85
N ARG A 99 -23.19 7.12 3.16
CA ARG A 99 -21.86 7.09 3.76
C ARG A 99 -21.39 8.52 4.06
N LEU A 100 -20.93 8.75 5.28
CA LEU A 100 -20.34 10.04 5.66
C LEU A 100 -18.88 10.15 5.20
N GLU A 101 -18.43 11.37 5.02
CA GLU A 101 -17.04 11.70 4.75
C GLU A 101 -16.18 11.58 6.01
N SER A 102 -14.89 11.37 5.80
CA SER A 102 -13.93 11.18 6.89
C SER A 102 -13.39 12.52 7.35
N ASP A 103 -13.22 12.67 8.67
CA ASP A 103 -12.72 13.90 9.29
C ASP A 103 -13.63 15.11 9.07
N SER A 104 -14.95 14.88 9.00
CA SER A 104 -15.97 15.89 8.70
C SER A 104 -16.98 16.00 9.85
N GLN A 105 -17.41 17.22 10.14
CA GLN A 105 -18.41 17.58 11.13
C GLN A 105 -19.81 17.52 10.52
N TYR A 106 -20.73 17.03 11.34
CA TYR A 106 -22.13 16.89 11.00
C TYR A 106 -22.99 17.40 12.13
N LYS A 107 -24.20 17.86 11.78
CA LYS A 107 -25.16 18.41 12.73
C LYS A 107 -26.52 17.80 12.49
N LEU A 108 -27.12 17.30 13.56
CA LEU A 108 -28.53 16.95 13.62
C LEU A 108 -29.29 18.07 14.34
N GLU A 109 -30.25 18.69 13.66
CA GLU A 109 -31.19 19.63 14.23
C GLU A 109 -32.51 18.91 14.55
N ILE A 110 -33.01 19.12 15.77
CA ILE A 110 -34.26 18.58 16.29
C ILE A 110 -35.17 19.77 16.57
N SER A 111 -36.31 19.79 15.91
CA SER A 111 -37.26 20.90 16.03
C SER A 111 -37.93 20.92 17.41
N SER A 112 -38.09 22.13 17.93
CA SER A 112 -38.95 22.48 19.07
C SER A 112 -40.36 21.92 18.97
N ASP A 113 -40.89 21.76 17.75
CA ASP A 113 -42.22 21.25 17.48
C ASP A 113 -42.35 19.72 17.65
N LEU A 114 -41.27 19.00 17.97
CA LEU A 114 -41.31 17.56 18.24
C LEU A 114 -42.32 17.25 19.36
N ARG A 115 -43.34 16.43 19.08
CA ARG A 115 -44.47 16.18 20.00
C ARG A 115 -44.46 14.78 20.59
N VAL A 116 -44.94 14.67 21.82
CA VAL A 116 -45.29 13.41 22.48
C VAL A 116 -46.81 13.22 22.58
N PRO A 117 -47.31 12.00 22.85
CA PRO A 117 -48.76 11.71 22.92
C PRO A 117 -49.51 12.52 23.97
N ASN A 118 -48.83 12.96 25.02
CA ASN A 118 -49.41 13.81 26.05
C ASN A 118 -49.69 15.25 25.57
N GLY A 119 -49.25 15.60 24.36
CA GLY A 119 -49.40 16.94 23.77
C GLY A 119 -48.23 17.88 24.05
N ASP A 120 -47.28 17.46 24.89
CA ASP A 120 -46.07 18.21 25.18
C ASP A 120 -45.13 18.26 23.95
N THR A 121 -44.34 19.32 23.88
CA THR A 121 -43.36 19.58 22.82
C THR A 121 -41.96 19.74 23.41
N LEU A 122 -40.91 19.56 22.59
CA LEU A 122 -39.53 19.84 22.99
C LEU A 122 -39.33 21.32 23.40
N GLY A 123 -40.10 22.22 22.81
CA GLY A 123 -40.21 23.64 23.21
C GLY A 123 -39.08 24.53 22.67
N GLU A 124 -37.88 24.00 22.50
CA GLU A 124 -36.74 24.68 21.89
C GLU A 124 -36.04 23.78 20.87
N ASP A 125 -35.48 24.39 19.81
CA ASP A 125 -34.69 23.64 18.83
C ASP A 125 -33.39 23.17 19.49
N GLN A 126 -33.08 21.89 19.32
CA GLN A 126 -31.87 21.29 19.88
C GLN A 126 -30.96 20.77 18.79
N THR A 127 -29.65 20.84 19.04
CA THR A 127 -28.63 20.40 18.09
C THR A 127 -27.73 19.36 18.69
N VAL A 128 -27.43 18.33 17.90
CA VAL A 128 -26.40 17.32 18.19
C VAL A 128 -25.35 17.41 17.11
N GLU A 129 -24.16 17.84 17.47
CA GLU A 129 -23.03 17.96 16.57
C GLU A 129 -22.02 16.85 16.88
N PHE A 130 -21.43 16.27 15.84
CA PHE A 130 -20.33 15.32 16.01
C PHE A 130 -19.45 15.31 14.77
N LYS A 131 -18.25 14.78 14.93
CA LYS A 131 -17.24 14.67 13.87
C LYS A 131 -16.92 13.20 13.61
N THR A 132 -16.77 12.87 12.32
CA THR A 132 -16.38 11.52 11.90
C THR A 132 -14.88 11.30 12.11
N ARG A 133 -14.52 10.07 12.44
CA ARG A 133 -13.13 9.67 12.65
C ARG A 133 -12.28 9.84 11.39
N ASN A 134 -11.06 10.36 11.55
CA ASN A 134 -10.10 10.48 10.44
C ASN A 134 -9.47 9.13 10.08
N THR A 135 -9.95 8.50 9.00
CA THR A 135 -9.43 7.20 8.54
C THR A 135 -8.15 7.27 7.71
N SER A 136 -7.79 8.44 7.18
CA SER A 136 -6.56 8.64 6.42
C SER A 136 -5.32 8.54 7.32
N THR A 137 -5.41 9.08 8.53
CA THR A 137 -4.34 8.93 9.52
C THR A 137 -4.26 7.48 10.01
N ASP A 138 -5.38 6.83 10.26
CA ASP A 138 -5.42 5.42 10.69
C ASP A 138 -4.80 4.47 9.68
N THR A 139 -5.16 4.61 8.40
CA THR A 139 -4.60 3.78 7.33
C THR A 139 -3.11 4.02 7.18
N THR A 140 -2.65 5.27 7.28
CA THR A 140 -1.22 5.62 7.24
C THR A 140 -0.45 5.00 8.42
N VAL A 141 -0.99 5.10 9.64
CA VAL A 141 -0.37 4.53 10.85
C VAL A 141 -0.32 3.00 10.76
N ASN A 142 -1.41 2.36 10.34
CA ASN A 142 -1.47 0.91 10.20
C ASN A 142 -0.52 0.40 9.09
N MET A 143 -0.43 1.13 7.96
CA MET A 143 0.54 0.81 6.92
C MET A 143 1.99 1.03 7.37
N ALA A 144 2.26 2.08 8.15
CA ALA A 144 3.57 2.31 8.73
C ALA A 144 3.97 1.16 9.68
N LEU A 145 3.06 0.72 10.54
CA LEU A 145 3.27 -0.41 11.45
C LEU A 145 3.52 -1.72 10.67
N MET A 146 2.73 -1.98 9.62
CA MET A 146 2.97 -3.11 8.70
C MET A 146 4.33 -3.01 8.01
N GLY A 147 4.74 -1.81 7.58
CA GLY A 147 6.05 -1.56 6.98
C GLY A 147 7.19 -1.90 7.95
N ILE A 148 7.08 -1.46 9.20
CA ILE A 148 8.06 -1.79 10.26
C ILE A 148 8.13 -3.30 10.50
N MET A 149 6.97 -3.98 10.57
CA MET A 149 6.93 -5.44 10.74
C MET A 149 7.54 -6.18 9.54
N MET A 150 7.27 -5.72 8.31
CA MET A 150 7.84 -6.32 7.09
C MET A 150 9.36 -6.15 7.04
N VAL A 151 9.88 -4.96 7.36
CA VAL A 151 11.33 -4.72 7.45
C VAL A 151 11.96 -5.59 8.55
N GLY A 152 11.30 -5.69 9.71
CA GLY A 152 11.71 -6.56 10.81
C GLY A 152 11.78 -8.03 10.39
N MET A 153 10.77 -8.53 9.68
CA MET A 153 10.76 -9.89 9.13
C MET A 153 11.86 -10.06 8.09
N ILE A 154 12.10 -9.13 7.18
CA ILE A 154 13.17 -9.26 6.17
C ILE A 154 14.55 -9.35 6.84
N ILE A 155 14.83 -8.52 7.85
CA ILE A 155 16.10 -8.54 8.59
C ILE A 155 16.23 -9.85 9.39
N PHE A 156 15.19 -10.23 10.14
CA PHE A 156 15.19 -11.46 10.94
C PHE A 156 15.27 -12.73 10.08
N THR A 157 14.54 -12.77 8.97
CA THR A 157 14.57 -13.87 7.99
C THR A 157 15.93 -13.93 7.30
N SER A 158 16.53 -12.80 6.94
CA SER A 158 17.89 -12.75 6.35
C SER A 158 18.95 -13.25 7.33
N ILE A 159 18.85 -12.91 8.61
CA ILE A 159 19.79 -13.37 9.64
C ILE A 159 19.58 -14.86 9.94
N SER A 160 18.33 -15.31 10.07
CA SER A 160 18.00 -16.72 10.34
C SER A 160 18.32 -17.63 9.15
N THR A 161 18.04 -17.21 7.91
CA THR A 161 18.47 -17.92 6.69
C THR A 161 19.98 -17.93 6.54
N LYS A 162 20.69 -16.81 6.77
CA LYS A 162 22.17 -16.83 6.81
C LYS A 162 22.71 -17.76 7.89
N ARG A 163 22.09 -17.82 9.08
CA ARG A 163 22.46 -18.75 10.15
C ARG A 163 22.15 -20.21 9.79
N ALA A 164 21.01 -20.48 9.16
CA ALA A 164 20.62 -21.81 8.69
C ALA A 164 21.54 -22.29 7.55
N LEU A 165 21.82 -21.44 6.56
CA LEU A 165 22.76 -21.70 5.48
C LEU A 165 24.18 -21.91 6.01
N LYS A 166 24.65 -21.13 6.98
CA LYS A 166 25.96 -21.38 7.63
C LYS A 166 26.00 -22.71 8.38
N LYS A 167 24.92 -23.11 9.05
CA LYS A 167 24.81 -24.42 9.71
C LYS A 167 24.78 -25.57 8.69
N GLU A 168 24.08 -25.40 7.57
CA GLU A 168 24.07 -26.39 6.49
C GLU A 168 25.42 -26.47 5.75
N GLU A 169 26.06 -25.34 5.47
CA GLU A 169 27.40 -25.29 4.88
C GLU A 169 28.42 -25.93 5.82
N ALA A 170 28.38 -25.66 7.13
CA ALA A 170 29.25 -26.31 8.10
C ALA A 170 29.08 -27.84 8.09
N LYS A 171 27.84 -28.35 8.09
CA LYS A 171 27.56 -29.80 7.98
C LYS A 171 28.06 -30.40 6.67
N LYS A 172 27.79 -29.74 5.53
CA LYS A 172 28.28 -30.18 4.21
C LYS A 172 29.81 -30.14 4.10
N THR A 173 30.47 -29.20 4.77
CA THR A 173 31.94 -29.09 4.78
C THR A 173 32.59 -30.19 5.64
N GLU A 174 31.94 -30.60 6.73
CA GLU A 174 32.36 -31.75 7.53
C GLU A 174 32.16 -33.08 6.79
N GLU A 175 31.03 -33.25 6.07
CA GLU A 175 30.77 -34.43 5.23
C GLU A 175 31.70 -34.52 4.01
N GLN A 176 32.13 -33.39 3.44
CA GLN A 176 33.07 -33.34 2.31
C GLN A 176 34.55 -33.48 2.72
N LYS A 177 34.86 -33.81 3.99
CA LYS A 177 36.22 -34.16 4.40
C LYS A 177 36.57 -35.56 3.91
N ILE A 178 36.83 -35.67 2.61
CA ILE A 178 37.20 -36.91 1.93
C ILE A 178 38.47 -37.45 2.58
N ASN A 179 38.39 -38.62 3.23
CA ASN A 179 39.56 -39.33 3.72
C ASN A 179 40.27 -40.00 2.52
N PRO A 180 41.45 -39.51 2.10
CA PRO A 180 42.08 -39.91 0.83
C PRO A 180 42.45 -41.39 0.78
N TYR A 181 42.70 -42.02 1.93
CA TYR A 181 43.01 -43.45 2.03
C TYR A 181 41.79 -44.35 1.81
N LYS A 182 40.59 -43.89 2.21
CA LYS A 182 39.34 -44.63 2.01
C LYS A 182 38.95 -44.66 0.52
N VAL A 183 39.08 -43.51 -0.15
CA VAL A 183 38.81 -43.40 -1.60
C VAL A 183 39.85 -44.15 -2.42
N ALA A 184 41.12 -44.17 -2.00
CA ALA A 184 42.16 -44.97 -2.65
C ALA A 184 41.85 -46.48 -2.60
N LYS A 185 41.37 -46.97 -1.46
CA LYS A 185 40.97 -48.37 -1.27
C LYS A 185 39.75 -48.76 -2.11
N GLU A 186 38.76 -47.87 -2.21
CA GLU A 186 37.54 -48.11 -3.01
C GLU A 186 37.77 -47.94 -4.52
N THR A 187 38.71 -47.10 -4.95
CA THR A 187 38.94 -46.81 -6.38
C THR A 187 40.19 -47.47 -6.98
N GLY A 188 40.99 -48.16 -6.17
CA GLY A 188 42.20 -48.88 -6.59
C GLY A 188 43.33 -47.99 -7.11
N LYS A 189 43.29 -46.67 -6.83
CA LYS A 189 44.24 -45.67 -7.33
C LYS A 189 45.19 -45.20 -6.22
N PRO A 190 46.45 -44.86 -6.53
CA PRO A 190 47.42 -44.43 -5.53
C PRO A 190 47.00 -43.10 -4.89
N VAL A 191 47.18 -43.01 -3.57
CA VAL A 191 46.76 -41.90 -2.71
C VAL A 191 47.27 -40.54 -3.22
N GLU A 192 48.50 -40.49 -3.71
CA GLU A 192 49.13 -39.28 -4.24
C GLU A 192 48.35 -38.67 -5.43
N THR A 193 47.80 -39.51 -6.31
CA THR A 193 47.02 -39.03 -7.46
C THR A 193 45.67 -38.46 -7.07
N ILE A 194 45.12 -38.92 -5.94
CA ILE A 194 43.86 -38.44 -5.38
C ILE A 194 44.10 -37.09 -4.69
N VAL A 195 45.19 -36.96 -3.93
CA VAL A 195 45.61 -35.70 -3.28
C VAL A 195 45.93 -34.62 -4.32
N ALA A 196 46.71 -34.95 -5.36
CA ALA A 196 47.04 -33.98 -6.42
C ALA A 196 45.80 -33.52 -7.20
N LYS A 197 44.81 -34.41 -7.40
CA LYS A 197 43.54 -34.05 -8.05
C LYS A 197 42.67 -33.17 -7.17
N THR A 198 42.54 -33.48 -5.88
CA THR A 198 41.77 -32.65 -4.94
C THR A 198 42.41 -31.29 -4.72
N GLU A 199 43.74 -31.20 -4.64
CA GLU A 199 44.46 -29.92 -4.58
C GLU A 199 44.25 -29.08 -5.83
N LYS A 200 44.36 -29.68 -7.02
CA LYS A 200 44.11 -28.99 -8.30
C LYS A 200 42.66 -28.50 -8.42
N GLN A 201 41.69 -29.26 -7.91
CA GLN A 201 40.29 -28.83 -7.84
C GLN A 201 40.08 -27.70 -6.82
N LYS A 202 40.72 -27.79 -5.65
CA LYS A 202 40.68 -26.75 -4.62
C LYS A 202 41.28 -25.43 -5.10
N GLN A 203 42.39 -25.47 -5.83
CA GLN A 203 43.01 -24.29 -6.44
C GLN A 203 42.11 -23.68 -7.52
N LYS A 204 41.49 -24.49 -8.40
CA LYS A 204 40.53 -24.01 -9.40
C LYS A 204 39.28 -23.38 -8.77
N ALA A 205 38.79 -23.94 -7.66
CA ALA A 205 37.66 -23.40 -6.92
C ALA A 205 38.00 -22.05 -6.27
N LYS A 206 39.17 -21.94 -5.64
CA LYS A 206 39.68 -20.67 -5.08
C LYS A 206 39.82 -19.59 -6.15
N ALA A 207 40.42 -19.90 -7.31
CA ALA A 207 40.55 -18.95 -8.41
C ALA A 207 39.19 -18.48 -8.99
N ARG A 208 38.19 -19.37 -9.03
CA ARG A 208 36.82 -19.00 -9.44
C ARG A 208 36.11 -18.12 -8.42
N ALA A 209 36.28 -18.41 -7.13
CA ALA A 209 35.71 -17.61 -6.04
C ALA A 209 36.33 -16.20 -6.00
N GLU A 210 37.65 -16.09 -6.15
CA GLU A 210 38.36 -14.81 -6.20
C GLU A 210 37.93 -13.97 -7.42
N ARG A 211 37.77 -14.60 -8.59
CA ARG A 211 37.25 -13.93 -9.79
C ARG A 211 35.80 -13.43 -9.62
N ARG A 212 34.97 -14.16 -8.86
CA ARG A 212 33.60 -13.74 -8.53
C ARG A 212 33.59 -12.58 -7.53
N ASN A 213 34.41 -12.64 -6.48
CA ASN A 213 34.54 -11.55 -5.51
C ASN A 213 35.09 -10.27 -6.15
N ARG A 214 36.06 -10.38 -7.07
CA ARG A 214 36.57 -9.23 -7.83
C ARG A 214 35.52 -8.57 -8.71
N LYS A 215 34.58 -9.35 -9.27
CA LYS A 215 33.45 -8.83 -10.05
C LYS A 215 32.41 -8.12 -9.19
N LEU A 216 32.13 -8.65 -8.00
CA LEU A 216 31.22 -8.04 -7.03
C LEU A 216 31.80 -6.70 -6.52
N ALA A 217 33.09 -6.69 -6.14
CA ALA A 217 33.78 -5.47 -5.73
C ALA A 217 33.87 -4.39 -6.85
N SER A 218 33.79 -4.77 -8.12
CA SER A 218 33.70 -3.81 -9.24
C SER A 218 32.28 -3.33 -9.56
N GLN A 219 31.24 -3.98 -9.01
CA GLN A 219 29.84 -3.56 -9.16
C GLN A 219 29.39 -2.60 -8.05
N ASP A 220 30.00 -2.65 -6.86
CA ASP A 220 29.71 -1.75 -5.74
C ASP A 220 30.23 -0.30 -5.94
N GLY A 221 30.84 0.01 -7.10
CA GLY A 221 31.28 1.36 -7.49
C GLY A 221 30.40 2.06 -8.55
N LYS A 222 29.21 1.50 -8.85
CA LYS A 222 28.17 2.16 -9.67
C LYS A 222 26.82 2.11 -8.95
N SER A 223 26.76 2.70 -7.76
CA SER A 223 25.52 3.26 -7.24
C SER A 223 25.46 4.72 -7.68
N GLU A 224 24.32 5.14 -8.21
CA GLU A 224 23.99 6.49 -8.70
C GLU A 224 24.30 6.71 -10.20
N GLU A 225 23.52 6.09 -11.08
CA GLU A 225 23.18 6.74 -12.36
C GLU A 225 21.68 7.01 -12.32
N GLU A 226 21.36 8.29 -12.12
CA GLU A 226 20.05 8.91 -12.35
C GLU A 226 19.40 8.31 -13.60
N LYS A 227 18.15 7.87 -13.47
CA LYS A 227 17.31 7.59 -14.64
C LYS A 227 17.03 8.93 -15.34
N ASN A 228 17.94 9.34 -16.21
CA ASN A 228 17.62 10.27 -17.28
C ASN A 228 16.60 9.56 -18.19
N ASP A 229 15.31 9.88 -18.00
CA ASP A 229 14.23 9.55 -18.93
C ASP A 229 14.40 10.35 -20.23
N ASN A 230 15.48 10.06 -20.97
CA ASN A 230 15.50 10.31 -22.40
C ASN A 230 14.39 9.41 -22.96
N GLY A 231 13.27 9.99 -23.41
CA GLY A 231 12.03 9.33 -23.89
C GLY A 231 12.18 8.29 -25.01
N ASN A 232 13.39 7.81 -25.27
CA ASN A 232 13.74 6.68 -26.10
C ASN A 232 13.38 5.36 -25.42
N LYS A 233 12.29 4.74 -25.88
CA LYS A 233 11.96 3.35 -25.50
C LYS A 233 12.97 2.39 -26.11
N ARG A 234 13.68 1.63 -25.26
CA ARG A 234 14.57 0.54 -25.71
C ARG A 234 13.76 -0.58 -26.37
N VAL A 235 14.00 -0.81 -27.65
CA VAL A 235 13.44 -1.94 -28.40
C VAL A 235 14.35 -3.17 -28.27
N LYS A 236 13.75 -4.36 -28.19
CA LYS A 236 14.45 -5.65 -28.01
C LYS A 236 15.31 -6.05 -29.22
N GLY A 237 15.11 -5.42 -30.37
CA GLY A 237 15.91 -5.63 -31.59
C GLY A 237 15.26 -5.01 -32.83
N PRO A 238 15.98 -4.98 -33.97
CA PRO A 238 15.44 -4.48 -35.23
C PRO A 238 14.29 -5.38 -35.71
N ARG A 239 13.15 -4.80 -36.09
CA ARG A 239 12.01 -5.51 -36.68
C ARG A 239 11.73 -4.99 -38.10
N PRO A 240 11.38 -5.87 -39.05
CA PRO A 240 11.06 -5.44 -40.41
C PRO A 240 9.72 -4.69 -40.43
N ILE A 241 9.60 -3.70 -41.33
CA ILE A 241 8.36 -2.91 -41.52
C ILE A 241 7.15 -3.76 -41.91
N SER A 242 7.35 -4.94 -42.48
CA SER A 242 6.29 -5.91 -42.77
C SER A 242 5.63 -6.45 -41.50
N ALA A 243 6.36 -6.53 -40.38
CA ALA A 243 5.80 -6.97 -39.10
C ALA A 243 4.84 -5.93 -38.49
N ALA A 244 4.88 -4.69 -38.97
CA ALA A 244 3.94 -3.62 -38.60
C ALA A 244 2.80 -3.45 -39.63
N GLY A 245 2.64 -4.39 -40.57
CA GLY A 245 1.54 -4.40 -41.55
C GLY A 245 1.74 -3.53 -42.79
N SER A 246 2.93 -2.95 -42.99
CA SER A 246 3.21 -2.13 -44.18
C SER A 246 3.50 -3.01 -45.40
N THR A 247 2.82 -2.72 -46.52
CA THR A 247 3.01 -3.38 -47.84
C THR A 247 4.02 -2.66 -48.74
N TYR A 248 4.68 -1.61 -48.25
CA TYR A 248 5.58 -0.79 -49.06
C TYR A 248 6.93 -1.48 -49.30
N VAL A 249 7.18 -1.88 -50.55
CA VAL A 249 8.43 -2.55 -50.95
C VAL A 249 9.47 -1.51 -51.36
N THR A 250 10.40 -1.20 -50.47
CA THR A 250 11.57 -0.39 -50.84
C THR A 250 12.61 -1.28 -51.51
N GLY A 251 13.00 -0.97 -52.75
CA GLY A 251 14.05 -1.69 -53.51
C GLY A 251 15.46 -1.70 -52.88
N ARG A 252 15.59 -1.27 -51.62
CA ARG A 252 16.82 -1.26 -50.82
C ARG A 252 17.31 -2.68 -50.50
N LYS A 253 16.40 -3.65 -50.32
CA LYS A 253 16.78 -5.05 -50.09
C LYS A 253 17.55 -5.63 -51.28
N ALA A 254 17.07 -5.38 -52.51
CA ALA A 254 17.75 -5.80 -53.73
C ALA A 254 19.12 -5.12 -53.92
N LYS A 255 19.27 -3.85 -53.51
CA LYS A 255 20.57 -3.16 -53.52
C LYS A 255 21.55 -3.77 -52.50
N ALA A 256 21.09 -4.06 -51.29
CA ALA A 256 21.92 -4.65 -50.24
C ALA A 256 22.36 -6.10 -50.57
N GLU A 257 21.50 -6.89 -51.22
CA GLU A 257 21.88 -8.23 -51.70
C GLU A 257 22.93 -8.15 -52.82
N LYS A 258 22.77 -7.25 -53.79
CA LYS A 258 23.79 -7.01 -54.83
C LYS A 258 25.14 -6.56 -54.26
N GLU A 259 25.14 -5.68 -53.25
CA GLU A 259 26.38 -5.28 -52.57
C GLU A 259 27.03 -6.43 -51.80
N ARG A 260 26.24 -7.29 -51.15
CA ARG A 260 26.75 -8.47 -50.45
C ARG A 260 27.34 -9.49 -51.41
N GLU A 261 26.70 -9.72 -52.56
CA GLU A 261 27.23 -10.59 -53.61
C GLU A 261 28.54 -10.03 -54.19
N LEU A 262 28.61 -8.73 -54.45
CA LEU A 262 29.85 -8.06 -54.88
C LEU A 262 30.96 -8.15 -53.81
N ALA A 263 30.62 -7.99 -52.53
CA ALA A 263 31.57 -8.11 -51.43
C ALA A 263 32.06 -9.56 -51.26
N ALA A 264 31.17 -10.54 -51.39
CA ALA A 264 31.50 -11.95 -51.34
C ALA A 264 32.37 -12.36 -52.55
N ALA A 265 32.06 -11.89 -53.75
CA ALA A 265 32.88 -12.10 -54.95
C ALA A 265 34.28 -11.49 -54.80
N LYS A 266 34.38 -10.26 -54.24
CA LYS A 266 35.67 -9.63 -53.93
C LYS A 266 36.46 -10.38 -52.84
N ALA A 267 35.78 -10.91 -51.83
CA ALA A 267 36.41 -11.73 -50.79
C ALA A 267 36.91 -13.08 -51.34
N ALA A 268 36.11 -13.72 -52.19
CA ALA A 268 36.48 -14.96 -52.88
C ALA A 268 37.67 -14.74 -53.84
N ALA A 269 37.67 -13.65 -54.61
CA ALA A 269 38.80 -13.28 -55.46
C ALA A 269 40.09 -13.03 -54.65
N LYS A 270 39.99 -12.36 -53.49
CA LYS A 270 41.13 -12.20 -52.56
C LYS A 270 41.61 -13.52 -51.94
N ALA A 271 40.71 -14.45 -51.67
CA ALA A 271 41.07 -15.78 -51.18
C ALA A 271 41.76 -16.63 -52.28
N ALA A 272 41.27 -16.54 -53.52
CA ALA A 272 41.86 -17.21 -54.68
C ALA A 272 43.21 -16.63 -55.11
N ALA A 273 43.43 -15.32 -54.87
CA ALA A 273 44.70 -14.64 -55.12
C ALA A 273 45.84 -15.05 -54.15
N GLY A 274 45.61 -16.03 -53.27
CA GLY A 274 46.62 -16.83 -52.57
C GLY A 274 47.80 -16.03 -51.98
N THR A 275 47.71 -15.64 -50.71
CA THR A 275 48.84 -14.99 -50.04
C THR A 275 49.98 -16.00 -49.82
N THR A 276 51.06 -15.85 -50.58
CA THR A 276 52.28 -16.66 -50.46
C THR A 276 53.01 -16.34 -49.16
N ARG A 277 52.69 -17.04 -48.07
CA ARG A 277 53.60 -17.10 -46.91
C ARG A 277 53.42 -18.41 -46.12
N PRO A 278 54.35 -19.38 -46.20
CA PRO A 278 54.23 -20.63 -45.47
C PRO A 278 54.52 -20.43 -43.98
N LYS A 279 53.63 -20.96 -43.13
CA LYS A 279 53.83 -21.08 -41.68
C LYS A 279 54.51 -22.41 -41.35
N GLY A 280 55.63 -22.34 -40.64
CA GLY A 280 56.00 -23.33 -39.63
C GLY A 280 57.22 -24.21 -39.93
N THR A 281 58.37 -23.86 -39.37
CA THR A 281 59.44 -24.83 -39.08
C THR A 281 60.13 -24.54 -37.74
N LYS A 282 59.90 -25.47 -36.80
CA LYS A 282 60.86 -26.04 -35.82
C LYS A 282 61.42 -25.15 -34.70
N GLY A 283 60.72 -25.14 -33.56
CA GLY A 283 61.38 -25.13 -32.26
C GLY A 283 61.86 -26.54 -31.90
N LYS A 284 63.10 -26.89 -32.29
CA LYS A 284 63.79 -28.13 -31.87
C LYS A 284 65.05 -27.75 -31.10
N ASN A 285 65.13 -28.24 -29.87
CA ASN A 285 66.31 -28.53 -29.06
C ASN A 285 67.44 -27.49 -28.96
N ARG A 286 67.69 -27.04 -27.72
CA ARG A 286 69.05 -26.99 -27.18
C ARG A 286 69.05 -26.89 -25.65
N ASN A 287 69.05 -28.05 -25.00
CA ASN A 287 69.65 -28.21 -23.68
C ASN A 287 71.00 -28.93 -23.89
N LYS A 288 72.10 -28.31 -23.45
CA LYS A 288 73.41 -28.90 -23.03
C LYS A 288 74.56 -27.91 -23.23
N LYS A 289 75.02 -27.33 -22.11
CA LYS A 289 76.39 -26.87 -21.71
C LYS A 289 76.19 -25.72 -20.71
N ALA A 290 76.78 -25.68 -19.52
CA ALA A 290 77.73 -26.55 -18.87
C ALA A 290 77.65 -26.30 -17.35
N LYS A 291 77.70 -27.39 -16.60
CA LYS A 291 78.09 -27.43 -15.19
C LYS A 291 79.61 -27.61 -15.18
N LYS A 292 80.34 -26.70 -14.55
CA LYS A 292 81.74 -26.74 -14.02
C LYS A 292 82.24 -25.28 -14.08
N ARG A 293 82.89 -24.69 -13.08
CA ARG A 293 83.40 -25.05 -11.75
C ARG A 293 83.89 -23.69 -11.17
N LYS A 294 83.92 -23.59 -9.84
CA LYS A 294 84.78 -22.76 -8.98
C LYS A 294 85.22 -21.39 -9.53
#